data_AF-A0A2N2KGC1-F1
#
_entry.id   AF-A0A2N2KGC1-F1
#
_cell.length_a   1.000
_cell.length_b   1.000
_cell.length_c   1.000
_cell.angle_alpha   90.00
_cell.angle_beta   90.00
_cell.angle_gamma   90.00
#
_symmetry.space_group_name_H-M   'P 1'
#
loop_
_entity.id
_entity.type
_entity.pdbx_description
1 polymer ?
#
loop_
_entity_poly.entity_id
_entity_poly.type
_entity_poly.pdbx_seq_one_letter_code
_entity_poly.pdbx_strand_id
1 'polypeptide(L)'
;MMLSRERALRIIQKYISRQVPKDLELRDGIPEGCILYGVSDYEPCWSVLILSEESRTGPSRIICVSKKSAKIIYDGPTNGE
;
A
#
# COMPACT_ATOMS: atom_id res chain seq x y z
N MET A 1 7.72 -4.96 -18.77
CA MET A 1 7.16 -3.61 -18.57
C MET A 1 6.81 -3.48 -17.10
N MET A 2 7.41 -2.55 -16.34
CA MET A 2 7.05 -2.34 -14.94
C MET A 2 5.76 -1.53 -14.83
N LEU A 3 4.96 -1.80 -13.80
CA LEU A 3 3.72 -1.06 -13.52
C LEU A 3 4.01 0.43 -13.24
N SER A 4 3.33 1.34 -13.92
CA SER A 4 3.44 2.78 -13.66
C SER A 4 2.70 3.19 -12.38
N ARG A 5 3.12 4.31 -11.79
CA ARG A 5 2.49 4.96 -10.63
C ARG A 5 0.97 5.15 -10.82
N GLU A 6 0.56 5.73 -11.95
CA GLU A 6 -0.84 6.01 -12.25
C GLU A 6 -1.70 4.74 -12.35
N ARG A 7 -1.14 3.69 -12.94
CA ARG A 7 -1.83 2.41 -13.08
C ARG A 7 -1.93 1.67 -11.75
N ALA A 8 -0.88 1.74 -10.92
CA ALA A 8 -0.91 1.24 -9.55
C ALA A 8 -1.99 1.97 -8.73
N LEU A 9 -2.06 3.30 -8.81
CA LEU A 9 -3.08 4.08 -8.13
C LEU A 9 -4.50 3.65 -8.52
N ARG A 10 -4.77 3.45 -9.82
CA ARG A 10 -6.08 2.95 -10.28
C ARG A 10 -6.42 1.56 -9.75
N ILE A 11 -5.43 0.66 -9.67
CA ILE A 11 -5.62 -0.69 -9.11
C ILE A 11 -6.01 -0.59 -7.64
N ILE A 12 -5.29 0.21 -6.87
CA ILE A 12 -5.54 0.41 -5.43
C ILE A 12 -6.90 1.08 -5.21
N GLN A 13 -7.22 2.15 -5.95
CA GLN A 13 -8.52 2.82 -5.88
C GLN A 13 -9.69 1.87 -6.19
N LYS A 14 -9.54 0.99 -7.19
CA LYS A 14 -10.54 -0.03 -7.51
C LYS A 14 -10.65 -1.08 -6.40
N TYR A 15 -9.52 -1.49 -5.82
CA TYR A 15 -9.46 -2.50 -4.77
C TYR A 15 -10.17 -2.06 -3.49
N ILE A 16 -9.93 -0.82 -3.03
CA ILE A 16 -10.44 -0.36 -1.73
C ILE A 16 -11.88 0.20 -1.79
N SER A 17 -12.46 0.36 -2.99
CA SER A 17 -13.86 0.75 -3.22
C SER A 17 -14.41 1.88 -2.32
N ARG A 18 -14.37 3.12 -2.85
CA ARG A 18 -15.07 4.34 -2.40
C ARG A 18 -14.86 4.90 -0.97
N GLN A 19 -14.30 4.16 -0.02
CA GLN A 19 -14.17 4.62 1.38
C GLN A 19 -12.81 5.25 1.74
N VAL A 20 -11.98 5.61 0.76
CA VAL A 20 -10.61 6.07 1.04
C VAL A 20 -10.47 7.57 0.76
N PRO A 21 -9.77 8.32 1.63
CA PRO A 21 -9.47 9.73 1.42
C PRO A 21 -8.89 9.99 0.03
N LYS A 22 -9.25 11.15 -0.54
CA LYS A 22 -8.82 11.58 -1.89
C LYS A 22 -7.30 11.73 -2.00
N ASP A 23 -6.59 11.80 -0.88
CA ASP A 23 -5.16 12.09 -0.79
C ASP A 23 -4.34 10.83 -0.45
N LEU A 24 -4.48 9.78 -1.25
CA LEU A 24 -3.59 8.62 -1.16
C LEU A 24 -2.20 8.96 -1.71
N GLU A 25 -1.21 8.99 -0.82
CA GLU A 25 0.18 9.12 -1.22
C GLU A 25 0.74 7.75 -1.68
N LEU A 26 0.87 7.58 -3.00
CA LEU A 26 1.52 6.41 -3.58
C LEU A 26 3.05 6.58 -3.52
N ARG A 27 3.73 5.63 -2.87
CA ARG A 27 5.19 5.58 -2.70
C ARG A 27 5.81 4.43 -3.49
N ASP A 28 7.03 4.64 -3.95
CA ASP A 28 7.84 3.60 -4.60
C ASP A 28 8.47 2.70 -3.53
N GLY A 29 8.14 1.41 -3.52
CA GLY A 29 8.63 0.45 -2.54
C GLY A 29 7.86 0.49 -1.22
N ILE A 30 8.35 -0.29 -0.24
CA ILE A 30 7.81 -0.33 1.12
C ILE A 30 8.40 0.87 1.89
N PRO A 31 7.60 1.64 2.64
CA PRO A 31 8.12 2.73 3.47
C PRO A 31 9.17 2.24 4.46
N GLU A 32 10.19 3.04 4.73
CA GLU A 32 11.18 2.73 5.78
C GLU A 32 10.49 2.49 7.13
N GLY A 33 10.99 1.50 7.89
CA GLY A 33 10.43 1.11 9.18
C GLY A 33 9.17 0.24 9.11
N CYS A 34 8.60 -0.03 7.93
CA CYS A 34 7.49 -0.98 7.77
C CYS A 34 7.99 -2.41 7.52
N ILE A 35 7.60 -3.35 8.36
CA ILE A 35 7.85 -4.79 8.16
C ILE A 35 6.56 -5.45 7.64
N LEU A 36 6.60 -5.98 6.42
CA LEU A 36 5.46 -6.65 5.80
C LEU A 36 5.65 -8.17 5.79
N TYR A 37 4.89 -8.87 6.62
CA TYR A 37 4.97 -10.33 6.66
C TYR A 37 4.46 -10.97 5.37
N GLY A 38 5.20 -11.96 4.87
CA GLY A 38 4.82 -12.72 3.67
C GLY A 38 5.08 -12.01 2.33
N VAL A 39 5.65 -10.81 2.37
CA VAL A 39 6.15 -10.10 1.18
C VAL A 39 7.66 -10.31 1.11
N SER A 40 8.18 -10.64 -0.07
CA SER A 40 9.62 -10.65 -0.27
C SER A 40 10.15 -9.22 -0.27
N ASP A 41 11.14 -8.91 0.59
CA ASP A 41 11.78 -7.58 0.65
C ASP A 41 12.38 -7.14 -0.70
N TYR A 42 12.62 -8.10 -1.60
CA TYR A 42 13.15 -7.87 -2.95
C TYR A 42 12.05 -7.73 -4.02
N GLU A 43 10.77 -7.86 -3.67
CA GLU A 43 9.69 -7.66 -4.64
C GLU A 43 9.43 -6.16 -4.86
N PRO A 44 9.73 -5.61 -6.05
CA PRO A 44 9.47 -4.20 -6.33
C PRO A 44 7.97 -3.96 -6.35
N CYS A 45 7.49 -3.05 -5.51
CA CYS A 45 6.08 -2.74 -5.36
C CYS A 45 5.82 -1.22 -5.36
N TRP A 46 4.56 -0.86 -5.56
CA TRP A 46 4.03 0.44 -5.17
C TRP A 46 3.27 0.26 -3.86
N SER A 47 3.46 1.15 -2.90
CA SER A 47 2.75 1.12 -1.63
C SER A 47 1.88 2.35 -1.42
N VAL A 48 0.82 2.18 -0.65
CA VAL A 48 -0.01 3.26 -0.12
C VAL A 48 -0.15 3.05 1.37
N LEU A 49 0.15 4.10 2.13
CA LEU A 49 -0.13 4.16 3.55
C LEU A 49 -1.47 4.88 3.75
N ILE A 50 -2.40 4.20 4.42
CA ILE A 50 -3.70 4.74 4.81
C ILE A 50 -3.63 5.00 6.30
N LEU A 51 -3.55 6.27 6.65
CA LEU A 51 -3.63 6.73 8.04
C LEU A 51 -5.09 6.60 8.51
N SER A 52 -5.30 6.14 9.73
CA SER A 52 -6.63 6.10 10.34
C SER A 52 -7.06 7.54 10.67
N GLU A 53 -8.12 8.06 10.01
CA GLU A 53 -8.54 9.47 10.12
C GLU A 53 -9.15 9.86 11.48
N GLU A 54 -9.43 8.93 12.40
CA GLU A 54 -10.05 9.29 13.68
C GLU A 54 -9.47 8.48 14.86
N SER A 55 -8.73 9.15 15.75
CA SER A 55 -8.77 9.01 17.22
C SER A 55 -8.94 7.62 17.86
N ARG A 56 -8.44 6.52 17.27
CA ARG A 56 -8.45 5.20 17.90
C ARG A 56 -7.20 4.44 17.54
N THR A 57 -6.18 4.53 18.40
CA THR A 57 -5.21 3.49 18.81
C THR A 57 -5.12 2.22 17.94
N GLY A 58 -4.97 2.36 16.63
CA GLY A 58 -5.07 1.28 15.66
C GLY A 58 -3.97 1.45 14.62
N PRO A 59 -3.36 0.34 14.17
CA PRO A 59 -2.24 0.41 13.23
C PRO A 59 -2.70 1.00 11.90
N SER A 60 -1.88 1.88 11.32
CA SER A 60 -2.08 2.36 9.95
C SER A 60 -2.16 1.16 9.00
N ARG A 61 -2.93 1.27 7.92
CA ARG A 61 -3.07 0.18 6.94
C ARG A 61 -2.15 0.46 5.76
N ILE A 62 -1.38 -0.54 5.33
CA ILE A 62 -0.56 -0.46 4.11
C ILE A 62 -1.06 -1.46 3.08
N ILE A 63 -1.09 -1.01 1.83
CA ILE A 63 -1.42 -1.83 0.68
C ILE A 63 -0.27 -1.76 -0.31
N CYS A 64 0.20 -2.93 -0.76
CA CYS A 64 1.27 -3.05 -1.74
C CYS A 64 0.78 -3.72 -3.02
N VAL A 65 1.13 -3.13 -4.16
CA VAL A 65 0.90 -3.68 -5.51
C VAL A 65 2.24 -4.06 -6.11
N SER A 66 2.42 -5.31 -6.54
CA SER A 66 3.63 -5.74 -7.24
C SER A 66 3.78 -5.01 -8.57
N LYS A 67 4.95 -4.41 -8.81
CA LYS A 67 5.29 -3.77 -10.09
C LYS A 67 5.42 -4.78 -11.23
N LYS A 68 5.63 -6.06 -10.90
CA LYS A 68 5.79 -7.16 -11.86
C LYS A 68 4.45 -7.74 -12.28
N SER A 69 3.58 -8.05 -11.32
CA SER A 69 2.35 -8.79 -11.57
C SER A 69 1.08 -7.93 -11.61
N ALA A 70 1.17 -6.67 -11.19
CA ALA A 70 0.02 -5.77 -11.02
C ALA A 70 -1.07 -6.31 -10.07
N LYS A 71 -0.68 -7.21 -9.16
CA LYS A 71 -1.55 -7.77 -8.12
C LYS A 71 -1.26 -7.11 -6.78
N ILE A 72 -2.28 -7.06 -5.93
CA ILE A 72 -2.11 -6.78 -4.50
C ILE A 72 -1.31 -7.93 -3.92
N ILE A 73 -0.17 -7.61 -3.31
CA ILE A 73 0.73 -8.57 -2.66
C ILE A 73 0.71 -8.42 -1.14
N TYR A 74 0.21 -7.30 -0.65
CA TYR A 74 -0.01 -7.07 0.77
C TYR A 74 -1.19 -6.14 0.97
N ASP A 75 -1.99 -6.47 1.98
CA ASP A 75 -3.04 -5.62 2.51
C ASP A 75 -3.19 -5.94 3.99
N GLY A 76 -2.76 -5.00 4.85
CA GLY A 76 -2.75 -5.26 6.28
C GLY A 76 -2.23 -4.09 7.09
N PRO A 77 -2.14 -4.26 8.42
CA PRO A 77 -1.57 -3.23 9.29
C PRO A 77 -0.08 -3.01 9.00
N THR A 78 0.38 -1.78 9.22
CA THR A 78 1.79 -1.47 9.48
C THR A 78 2.03 -1.72 10.96
N ASN A 79 2.94 -2.63 11.29
CA ASN A 79 3.50 -2.68 12.63
C ASN A 79 4.53 -1.56 12.72
N GLY A 80 4.06 -0.34 13.02
CA GLY A 80 4.90 0.74 13.51
C GLY A 80 4.76 0.73 15.02
N GLU A 81 5.84 0.42 15.73
CA GLU A 81 5.99 0.74 17.16
C GLU A 81 5.99 2.26 17.37
#